data_AF-A0A7W7LAC1-F1
#
_entry.id   AF-A0A7W7LAC1-F1
#
_cell.length_a   1.000
_cell.length_b   1.000
_cell.length_c   1.000
_cell.angle_alpha   90.00
_cell.angle_beta   90.00
_cell.angle_gamma   90.00
#
_symmetry.space_group_name_H-M   'P 1'
#
loop_
_entity.id
_entity.type
_entity.pdbx_description
1 polymer ?
#
loop_
_entity_poly.entity_id
_entity_poly.type
_entity_poly.pdbx_seq_one_letter_code
_entity_poly.pdbx_strand_id
1 'polypeptide(L)' 'MHCVEFRTAVSARVDGEELPPGISDATLDSHLRGCAECCHWDERARRLKLLTAAFDLG' A
#
# COMPACT_ATOMS: atom_id res chain seq x y z
N MET A 1 16.30 2.20 3.59
CA MET A 1 15.38 2.10 4.76
C MET A 1 14.02 2.71 4.50
N HIS A 2 13.86 3.82 3.77
CA HIS A 2 12.54 4.45 3.55
C HIS A 2 11.46 3.56 2.89
N CYS A 3 11.81 2.67 1.95
CA CYS A 3 10.81 1.84 1.28
C CYS A 3 10.05 0.90 2.24
N VAL A 4 10.61 0.55 3.40
CA VAL A 4 9.88 -0.29 4.38
C VAL A 4 8.73 0.48 5.01
N GLU A 5 8.95 1.76 5.36
CA GLU A 5 7.94 2.64 5.94
C GLU A 5 6.83 2.91 4.93
N PHE A 6 7.20 3.12 3.66
CA PHE A 6 6.24 3.26 2.57
C PHE A 6 5.45 1.98 2.32
N ARG A 7 6.06 0.79 2.37
CA ARG A 7 5.33 -0.48 2.26
C ARG A 7 4.34 -0.66 3.41
N THR A 8 4.72 -0.29 4.63
CA THR A 8 3.79 -0.27 5.78
C THR A 8 2.62 0.68 5.52
N ALA A 9 2.91 1.89 5.04
CA ALA A 9 1.87 2.88 4.71
C ALA A 9 0.94 2.39 3.58
N VAL A 10 1.47 1.71 2.56
CA VAL A 10 0.65 1.09 1.52
C VAL A 10 -0.21 -0.03 2.11
N SER A 11 0.33 -0.87 3.00
CA SER A 11 -0.45 -1.92 3.66
C SER A 11 -1.64 -1.33 4.41
N ALA A 12 -1.38 -0.34 5.27
CA ALA A 12 -2.42 0.36 6.01
C ALA A 12 -3.50 0.93 5.07
N ARG A 13 -3.09 1.60 3.99
CA ARG A 13 -4.03 2.14 2.99
C ARG A 13 -4.87 1.04 2.31
N VAL A 14 -4.29 -0.10 1.97
CA VAL A 14 -4.99 -1.23 1.34
C VAL A 14 -6.00 -1.86 2.31
N ASP A 15 -5.67 -1.90 3.59
CA ASP A 15 -6.54 -2.42 4.64
C ASP A 15 -7.55 -1.38 5.17
N GLY A 16 -7.43 -0.11 4.76
CA GLY A 16 -8.29 0.99 5.20
C GLY A 16 -7.94 1.54 6.58
N GLU A 17 -6.73 1.23 7.08
CA GLU A 17 -6.19 1.70 8.34
C GLU A 17 -5.54 3.09 8.22
N GLU A 18 -5.30 3.72 9.36
CA GLU A 18 -4.63 5.02 9.41
C GLU A 18 -3.15 4.90 8.99
N LEU A 19 -2.70 5.87 8.18
CA LEU A 19 -1.32 5.93 7.74
C LEU A 19 -0.36 6.16 8.91
N PRO A 20 0.86 5.61 8.86
CA PRO A 20 1.84 5.83 9.91
C PRO A 20 2.19 7.33 10.05
N PRO A 21 2.48 7.79 11.28
CA PRO A 21 2.75 9.20 11.55
C PRO A 21 3.94 9.70 10.72
N GLY A 22 3.74 10.84 10.06
CA GLY A 22 4.74 11.44 9.18
C GLY A 22 4.64 11.04 7.71
N ILE A 23 3.77 10.07 7.35
CA ILE A 23 3.45 9.75 5.95
C ILE A 23 2.03 10.21 5.66
N SER A 24 1.90 11.23 4.81
CA SER A 24 0.62 11.63 4.24
C SER A 24 0.35 10.90 2.94
N ASP A 25 -0.91 10.88 2.50
CA ASP A 25 -1.28 10.28 1.22
C ASP A 25 -0.50 10.87 0.04
N ALA A 26 -0.30 12.19 0.04
CA ALA A 26 0.46 12.88 -1.00
C ALA A 26 1.93 12.47 -1.04
N THR A 27 2.55 12.29 0.13
CA THR A 27 3.94 11.82 0.25
C THR A 27 4.08 10.37 -0.23
N LEU A 28 3.13 9.51 0.15
CA LEU A 28 3.10 8.13 -0.30
C LEU A 28 2.93 8.06 -1.83
N ASP A 29 2.00 8.82 -2.41
CA ASP A 29 1.80 8.84 -3.87
C ASP A 29 3.01 9.37 -4.62
N SER A 30 3.71 10.36 -4.06
CA SER A 30 4.98 10.85 -4.61
C SER A 30 6.04 9.76 -4.65
N HIS A 31 6.15 8.98 -3.56
CA HIS A 31 7.08 7.85 -3.50
C HIS A 31 6.72 6.75 -4.50
N LEU A 32 5.44 6.40 -4.64
CA LEU A 32 4.98 5.38 -5.59
C LEU A 32 5.28 5.76 -7.04
N ARG A 33 5.23 7.05 -7.39
CA ARG A 33 5.66 7.53 -8.72
C ARG A 33 7.17 7.46 -8.94
N GLY A 34 7.97 7.56 -7.88
CA GLY A 34 9.43 7.57 -7.95
C GLY A 34 10.10 6.21 -7.74
N CYS A 35 9.40 5.22 -7.19
CA CYS A 35 9.95 3.92 -6.83
C CYS A 35 9.18 2.78 -7.49
N ALA A 36 9.77 2.17 -8.53
CA ALA A 36 9.16 1.07 -9.27
C ALA A 36 8.87 -0.16 -8.37
N GLU A 37 9.76 -0.50 -7.44
CA GLU A 37 9.52 -1.60 -6.51
C GLU A 37 8.28 -1.39 -5.63
N CYS A 38 8.11 -0.18 -5.07
CA CYS A 38 6.97 0.12 -4.22
C CYS A 38 5.67 0.25 -5.03
N CYS A 39 5.75 0.74 -6.27
CA CYS A 39 4.62 0.74 -7.21
C CYS A 39 4.13 -0.69 -7.50
N HIS A 40 5.03 -1.60 -7.88
CA HIS A 40 4.69 -3.00 -8.12
C HIS A 40 4.17 -3.70 -6.85
N TRP A 41 4.69 -3.32 -5.68
CA TRP A 41 4.22 -3.85 -4.41
C TRP A 41 2.78 -3.42 -4.11
N ASP A 42 2.45 -2.13 -4.31
CA ASP A 42 1.09 -1.58 -4.16
C ASP A 42 0.07 -2.30 -5.05
N GLU A 43 0.39 -2.50 -6.33
CA GLU A 43 -0.48 -3.22 -7.27
C GLU A 43 -0.74 -4.66 -6.81
N ARG A 44 0.30 -5.35 -6.32
CA ARG A 44 0.19 -6.72 -5.79
C ARG A 44 -0.65 -6.78 -4.52
N ALA A 45 -0.45 -5.83 -3.60
CA ALA A 45 -1.20 -5.76 -2.36
C ALA A 45 -2.70 -5.53 -2.62
N ARG A 46 -3.05 -4.57 -3.50
CA ARG A 46 -4.44 -4.34 -3.92
C ARG A 46 -5.05 -5.57 -4.58
N ARG A 47 -4.32 -6.23 -5.50
CA ARG A 47 -4.79 -7.46 -6.15
C ARG A 47 -5.05 -8.57 -5.14
N LEU A 48 -4.15 -8.75 -4.17
CA LEU A 48 -4.34 -9.74 -3.12
C LEU A 48 -5.61 -9.46 -2.31
N LYS A 49 -5.84 -8.21 -1.91
CA LYS A 49 -7.04 -7.80 -1.17
C LYS A 49 -8.33 -8.10 -1.93
N LEU A 50 -8.36 -7.84 -3.24
CA LEU A 50 -9.50 -8.16 -4.10
C LEU A 50 -9.75 -9.67 -4.19
N LEU A 51 -8.68 -10.47 -4.32
CA LEU A 51 -8.80 -11.92 -4.37
C LEU A 51 -9.30 -12.48 -3.04
N THR A 52 -8.76 -12.04 -1.91
CA THR A 52 -9.20 -12.49 -0.59
C THR A 52 -10.64 -12.07 -0.29
N ALA A 53 -11.03 -10.85 -0.64
CA ALA A 53 -12.42 -10.39 -0.49
C ALA A 53 -13.41 -11.24 -1.32
N ALA A 54 -12.98 -11.74 -2.48
CA ALA A 54 -13.79 -12.66 -3.28
C ALA A 54 -13.92 -14.06 -2.63
N PHE A 55 -12.91 -14.50 -1.87
CA PHE A 55 -12.97 -15.75 -1.11
C PHE A 55 -13.84 -15.64 0.15
N ASP A 56 -13.83 -14.50 0.83
CA ASP A 56 -14.60 -14.29 2.06
C ASP A 56 -16.13 -14.20 1.82
N LEU A 57 -16.56 -14.05 0.56
CA LEU A 57 -17.97 -14.03 0.15
C LEU A 57 -18.51 -15.41 -0.28
N GLY A 58 -17.70 -16.47 -0.20
CA GLY A 58 -18.01 -17.84 -0.61
C GLY A 58 -18.55 -18.74 0.49
#